data_AF-A0A087FZ67-F1
#
_entry.id   AF-A0A087FZ67-F1
#
_cell.length_a   1.000
_cell.length_b   1.000
_cell.length_c   1.000
_cell.angle_alpha   90.00
_cell.angle_beta   90.00
_cell.angle_gamma   90.00
#
_symmetry.space_group_name_H-M   'P 1'
#
loop_
_entity.id
_entity.type
_entity.pdbx_description
1 polymer ?
#
loop_
_entity_poly.entity_id
_entity_poly.type
_entity_poly.pdbx_seq_one_letter_code
_entity_poly.pdbx_strand_id
1 'polypeptide(L)'
;PAYGYNYEGGQVVFGIDIFVAQPFDKWEVLSFEQNIRDPVFAWKLTNFSTRYLDSYTSDSFTSGGRNWKLKVYPNGAGSATGNSLSLYLLSASSENGYVQAKLRVIGTTNVEKQVGGLRNTTENGWGYDKFMPLADIQDSSKGFLVNDALKFEVEIVSFSKTDFIN
;
A
#
# COMPACT_ATOMS: atom_id res chain seq x y z
N PRO A 1 21.04 35.33 -7.92
CA PRO A 1 20.84 36.80 -7.90
C PRO A 1 21.70 37.49 -8.98
N ALA A 2 21.22 38.65 -9.44
CA ALA A 2 21.76 39.54 -10.50
C ALA A 2 21.34 39.19 -11.95
N TYR A 3 21.06 40.24 -12.73
CA TYR A 3 20.68 40.25 -14.16
C TYR A 3 19.19 40.18 -14.51
N GLY A 4 18.42 41.16 -14.01
CA GLY A 4 17.29 41.71 -14.77
C GLY A 4 17.49 43.22 -14.88
N TYR A 5 17.50 43.77 -16.11
CA TYR A 5 17.48 45.22 -16.33
C TYR A 5 16.12 45.59 -16.91
N ASN A 6 15.47 46.61 -16.33
CA ASN A 6 14.22 47.17 -16.84
C ASN A 6 14.54 48.14 -17.99
N TYR A 7 13.94 47.92 -19.16
CA TYR A 7 13.84 48.97 -20.19
C TYR A 7 12.49 49.66 -20.06
N GLU A 8 12.48 50.99 -20.16
CA GLU A 8 11.26 51.78 -20.28
C GLU A 8 10.49 51.35 -21.53
N GLY A 9 9.28 50.83 -21.34
CA GLY A 9 8.44 50.29 -22.42
C GLY A 9 7.57 49.08 -22.06
N GLY A 10 7.68 48.54 -20.84
CA GLY A 10 6.72 47.55 -20.32
C GLY A 10 6.82 46.14 -20.89
N GLN A 11 7.89 45.81 -21.63
CA GLN A 11 8.18 44.42 -22.00
C GLN A 11 9.18 43.80 -21.04
N VAL A 12 8.71 42.76 -20.35
CA VAL A 12 9.55 41.85 -19.56
C VAL A 12 9.98 40.70 -20.47
N VAL A 13 11.28 40.56 -20.69
CA VAL A 13 11.86 39.42 -21.43
C VAL A 13 12.53 38.50 -20.42
N PHE A 14 12.09 37.24 -20.39
CA PHE A 14 12.75 36.18 -19.63
C PHE A 14 13.68 35.42 -20.56
N GLY A 15 14.99 35.38 -20.25
CA GLY A 15 15.92 34.47 -20.90
C GLY A 15 15.68 33.04 -20.41
N ILE A 16 15.52 32.08 -21.32
CA ILE A 16 15.53 30.66 -21.00
C ILE A 16 16.91 30.11 -21.37
N ASP A 17 17.63 29.58 -20.38
CA ASP A 17 18.84 28.82 -20.65
C ASP A 17 18.42 27.43 -21.12
N ILE A 18 18.56 27.18 -22.42
CA ILE A 18 18.32 25.87 -23.02
C ILE A 18 19.62 25.08 -22.91
N PHE A 19 19.67 24.16 -21.96
CA PHE A 19 20.73 23.14 -21.90
C PHE A 19 20.31 21.96 -22.76
N VAL A 20 21.08 21.68 -23.81
CA VAL A 20 20.96 20.41 -24.54
C VAL A 20 21.62 19.35 -23.67
N ALA A 21 20.81 18.57 -22.97
CA ALA A 21 21.30 17.38 -22.28
C ALA A 21 21.85 16.39 -23.32
N GLN A 22 22.91 15.65 -22.96
CA GLN A 22 23.33 14.52 -23.77
C GLN A 22 22.14 13.55 -23.95
N PRO A 23 22.00 12.87 -25.10
CA PRO A 23 20.95 11.88 -25.27
C PRO A 23 21.08 10.84 -24.16
N PHE A 24 20.11 10.81 -23.25
CA PHE A 24 19.98 9.71 -22.31
C PHE A 24 19.35 8.56 -23.08
N ASP A 25 20.06 7.43 -23.18
CA ASP A 25 19.57 6.23 -23.88
C ASP A 25 18.42 5.51 -23.13
N LYS A 26 18.03 6.01 -21.95
CA LYS A 26 16.98 5.42 -21.10
C LYS A 26 16.20 6.51 -20.39
N TRP A 27 14.89 6.52 -20.56
CA TRP A 27 13.97 7.37 -19.82
C TRP A 27 12.90 6.52 -19.14
N GLU A 28 12.54 6.91 -17.92
CA GLU A 28 11.44 6.32 -17.16
C GLU A 28 10.22 7.23 -17.23
N VAL A 29 9.07 6.68 -17.61
CA VAL A 29 7.79 7.39 -17.52
C VAL A 29 7.05 6.88 -16.29
N LEU A 30 6.93 7.74 -15.29
CA LEU A 30 6.10 7.49 -14.12
C LEU A 30 4.66 7.90 -14.42
N SER A 31 3.75 6.93 -14.39
CA SER A 31 2.31 7.14 -14.51
C SER A 31 1.59 6.56 -13.28
N PHE A 32 0.30 6.89 -13.13
CA PHE A 32 -0.54 6.35 -12.07
C PHE A 32 -1.73 5.63 -12.70
N GLU A 33 -1.86 4.35 -12.36
CA GLU A 33 -3.12 3.63 -12.58
C GLU A 33 -4.06 4.00 -11.44
N GLN A 34 -5.18 4.63 -11.78
CA GLN A 34 -6.16 5.15 -10.84
C GLN A 34 -7.53 4.53 -11.11
N ASN A 35 -8.42 4.60 -10.11
CA ASN A 35 -9.79 4.10 -10.21
C ASN A 35 -9.85 2.62 -10.57
N ILE A 36 -9.03 1.80 -9.92
CA ILE A 36 -9.04 0.36 -10.12
C ILE A 36 -10.41 -0.17 -9.65
N ARG A 37 -11.17 -0.77 -10.58
CA ARG A 37 -12.54 -1.26 -10.34
C ARG A 37 -12.62 -2.77 -10.16
N ASP A 38 -11.47 -3.41 -9.99
CA ASP A 38 -11.41 -4.85 -9.80
C ASP A 38 -12.10 -5.26 -8.50
N PRO A 39 -12.58 -6.51 -8.41
CA PRO A 39 -13.24 -7.00 -7.21
C PRO A 39 -12.37 -6.85 -5.96
N VAL A 40 -13.01 -6.52 -4.84
CA VAL A 40 -12.37 -6.54 -3.51
C VAL A 40 -11.90 -7.96 -3.23
N PHE A 41 -10.62 -8.12 -2.95
CA PHE A 41 -10.07 -9.40 -2.54
C PHE A 41 -10.52 -9.73 -1.13
N ALA A 42 -11.03 -10.94 -0.90
CA ALA A 42 -11.43 -11.41 0.41
C ALA A 42 -10.62 -12.65 0.80
N TRP A 43 -10.13 -12.68 2.03
CA TRP A 43 -9.35 -13.79 2.56
C TRP A 43 -9.79 -14.16 3.96
N LYS A 44 -9.80 -15.45 4.28
CA LYS A 44 -10.20 -15.97 5.58
C LYS A 44 -9.02 -16.71 6.22
N LEU A 45 -8.59 -16.24 7.39
CA LEU A 45 -7.62 -16.96 8.22
C LEU A 45 -8.39 -17.79 9.24
N THR A 46 -8.35 -19.11 9.09
CA THR A 46 -8.99 -20.08 9.99
C THR A 46 -8.05 -20.54 11.09
N ASN A 47 -8.64 -21.11 12.14
CA ASN A 47 -7.97 -21.65 13.32
C ASN A 47 -7.12 -20.58 14.02
N PHE A 48 -7.67 -19.36 14.13
CA PHE A 48 -6.94 -18.18 14.62
C PHE A 48 -6.41 -18.41 16.04
N SER A 49 -7.21 -19.01 16.91
CA SER A 49 -6.84 -19.34 18.29
C SER A 49 -5.70 -20.36 18.40
N THR A 50 -5.45 -21.16 17.36
CA THR A 50 -4.40 -22.19 17.35
C THR A 50 -3.30 -21.91 16.32
N ARG A 51 -3.22 -20.69 15.80
CA ARG A 51 -2.14 -20.29 14.88
C ARG A 51 -0.87 -19.96 15.69
N TYR A 52 0.16 -20.80 15.57
CA TYR A 52 1.43 -20.67 16.28
C TYR A 52 2.58 -20.06 15.45
N LEU A 53 2.37 -19.79 14.15
CA LEU A 53 3.39 -19.11 13.35
C LEU A 53 3.31 -17.61 13.60
N ASP A 54 4.47 -16.96 13.54
CA ASP A 54 4.59 -15.51 13.69
C ASP A 54 3.76 -14.76 12.63
N SER A 55 3.64 -15.30 11.41
CA SER A 55 2.83 -14.71 10.35
C SER A 55 2.22 -15.72 9.39
N TYR A 56 1.19 -15.28 8.67
CA TYR A 56 0.53 -15.99 7.59
C TYR A 56 0.41 -15.10 6.38
N THR A 57 0.61 -15.67 5.19
CA THR A 57 0.48 -14.95 3.92
C THR A 57 -0.57 -15.65 3.07
N SER A 58 -1.44 -14.88 2.43
CA SER A 58 -2.44 -15.40 1.49
C SER A 58 -1.79 -15.95 0.22
N ASP A 59 -2.57 -16.69 -0.56
CA ASP A 59 -2.26 -16.89 -1.97
C ASP A 59 -2.24 -15.55 -2.71
N SER A 60 -1.60 -15.55 -3.88
CA SER A 60 -1.58 -14.36 -4.74
C SER A 60 -2.96 -14.05 -5.30
N PHE A 61 -3.30 -12.76 -5.37
CA PHE A 61 -4.49 -12.27 -6.03
C PHE A 61 -4.16 -11.14 -7.00
N THR A 62 -4.97 -11.00 -8.05
CA THR A 62 -4.73 -10.00 -9.09
C THR A 62 -5.68 -8.82 -8.92
N SER A 63 -5.13 -7.61 -9.01
CA SER A 63 -5.90 -6.36 -9.07
C SER A 63 -5.07 -5.27 -9.75
N GLY A 64 -5.68 -4.53 -10.67
CA GLY A 64 -5.05 -3.59 -11.58
C GLY A 64 -4.05 -4.24 -12.55
N GLY A 65 -4.20 -5.53 -12.85
CA GLY A 65 -3.20 -6.27 -13.62
C GLY A 65 -1.89 -6.53 -12.87
N ARG A 66 -1.84 -6.30 -11.55
CA ARG A 66 -0.71 -6.66 -10.68
C ARG A 66 -1.09 -7.77 -9.73
N ASN A 67 -0.08 -8.52 -9.29
CA ASN A 67 -0.24 -9.59 -8.32
C ASN A 67 0.18 -9.14 -6.93
N TRP A 68 -0.69 -9.40 -5.97
CA TRP A 68 -0.58 -8.96 -4.59
C TRP A 68 -0.68 -10.16 -3.65
N LYS A 69 -0.23 -9.98 -2.41
CA LYS A 69 -0.45 -10.92 -1.31
C LYS A 69 -0.82 -10.14 -0.05
N LEU A 70 -1.62 -10.72 0.82
CA LEU A 70 -1.91 -10.17 2.14
C LEU A 70 -1.10 -10.95 3.18
N LYS A 71 -0.34 -10.25 4.03
CA LYS A 71 0.40 -10.82 5.14
C LYS A 71 -0.17 -10.32 6.47
N VAL A 72 -0.44 -11.25 7.37
CA VAL A 72 -0.97 -10.98 8.71
C VAL A 72 -0.04 -11.57 9.76
N TYR A 73 0.17 -10.81 10.83
CA TYR A 73 0.78 -11.27 12.07
C TYR A 73 -0.32 -11.31 13.12
N PRO A 74 -0.93 -12.48 13.38
CA PRO A 74 -2.06 -12.60 14.30
C PRO A 74 -1.81 -12.02 15.68
N ASN A 75 -0.59 -12.19 16.19
CA ASN A 75 -0.15 -11.69 17.50
C ASN A 75 0.68 -10.40 17.40
N GLY A 76 0.72 -9.75 16.23
CA GLY A 76 1.49 -8.54 15.99
C GLY A 76 2.94 -8.76 15.57
N ALA A 77 3.53 -7.70 15.00
CA ALA A 77 4.92 -7.61 14.57
C ALA A 77 5.65 -6.49 15.34
N GLY A 78 6.95 -6.68 15.60
CA GLY A 78 7.79 -5.68 16.26
C GLY A 78 7.19 -5.17 17.57
N SER A 79 7.03 -3.85 17.69
CA SER A 79 6.48 -3.20 18.89
C SER A 79 4.99 -3.50 19.17
N ALA A 80 4.29 -4.14 18.23
CA ALA A 80 2.88 -4.51 18.36
C ALA A 80 2.68 -5.94 18.91
N THR A 81 3.77 -6.72 19.02
CA THR A 81 3.74 -8.11 19.49
C THR A 81 3.00 -8.25 20.83
N GLY A 82 2.04 -9.17 20.90
CA GLY A 82 1.21 -9.43 22.07
C GLY A 82 0.04 -8.46 22.29
N ASN A 83 -0.04 -7.36 21.53
CA ASN A 83 -0.98 -6.27 21.79
C ASN A 83 -1.93 -5.97 20.63
N SER A 84 -1.44 -6.03 19.38
CA SER A 84 -2.22 -5.67 18.21
C SER A 84 -1.88 -6.57 17.03
N LEU A 85 -2.89 -6.99 16.28
CA LEU A 85 -2.72 -7.63 14.98
C LEU A 85 -2.04 -6.66 14.02
N SER A 86 -1.05 -7.16 13.28
CA SER A 86 -0.40 -6.41 12.20
C SER A 86 -0.83 -6.94 10.83
N LEU A 87 -1.00 -6.04 9.87
CA LEU A 87 -1.55 -6.37 8.55
C LEU A 87 -0.85 -5.57 7.46
N TYR A 88 -0.38 -6.26 6.42
CA TYR A 88 0.38 -5.68 5.33
C TYR A 88 -0.05 -6.24 3.98
N LEU A 89 -0.19 -5.35 3.00
CA LEU A 89 -0.27 -5.66 1.59
C LEU A 89 1.15 -5.78 1.01
N LEU A 90 1.42 -6.86 0.30
CA LEU A 90 2.71 -7.11 -0.36
C LEU A 90 2.53 -7.17 -1.88
N SER A 91 3.55 -6.71 -2.62
CA SER A 91 3.69 -7.02 -4.04
C SER A 91 4.21 -8.45 -4.20
N ALA A 92 3.57 -9.25 -5.05
CA ALA A 92 4.03 -10.61 -5.35
C ALA A 92 5.25 -10.64 -6.30
N SER A 93 5.40 -9.61 -7.14
CA SER A 93 6.52 -9.42 -8.08
C SER A 93 7.66 -8.57 -7.52
N SER A 94 7.58 -8.18 -6.24
CA SER A 94 8.52 -7.27 -5.59
C SER A 94 8.68 -5.92 -6.29
N GLU A 95 7.65 -5.47 -7.01
CA GLU A 95 7.60 -4.16 -7.62
C GLU A 95 7.70 -3.05 -6.57
N ASN A 96 8.45 -2.01 -6.91
CA ASN A 96 8.54 -0.80 -6.12
C ASN A 96 7.62 0.26 -6.75
N GLY A 97 7.06 1.11 -5.90
CA GLY A 97 6.19 2.18 -6.37
C GLY A 97 5.35 2.76 -5.26
N TYR A 98 4.57 3.77 -5.62
CA TYR A 98 3.51 4.30 -4.79
C TYR A 98 2.28 3.41 -4.90
N VAL A 99 1.64 3.07 -3.78
CA VAL A 99 0.38 2.32 -3.75
C VAL A 99 -0.59 3.00 -2.81
N GLN A 100 -1.86 3.04 -3.20
CA GLN A 100 -2.98 3.30 -2.30
C GLN A 100 -3.91 2.09 -2.29
N ALA A 101 -4.26 1.64 -1.08
CA ALA A 101 -5.18 0.54 -0.89
C ALA A 101 -5.96 0.72 0.42
N LYS A 102 -7.11 0.05 0.52
CA LYS A 102 -7.88 -0.07 1.76
C LYS A 102 -7.75 -1.48 2.28
N LEU A 103 -7.36 -1.61 3.54
CA LEU A 103 -7.25 -2.87 4.25
C LEU A 103 -8.36 -2.95 5.29
N ARG A 104 -9.06 -4.09 5.35
CA ARG A 104 -10.21 -4.29 6.25
C ARG A 104 -10.12 -5.59 7.03
N VAL A 105 -10.58 -5.53 8.28
CA VAL A 105 -10.97 -6.72 9.07
C VAL A 105 -12.48 -6.66 9.26
N ILE A 106 -13.16 -7.74 8.90
CA ILE A 106 -14.62 -7.79 8.84
C ILE A 106 -15.19 -8.29 10.17
N GLY A 107 -16.13 -7.54 10.72
CA GLY A 107 -16.87 -7.86 11.93
C GLY A 107 -18.29 -7.31 11.86
N THR A 108 -18.95 -7.12 13.01
CA THR A 108 -20.25 -6.43 13.07
C THR A 108 -20.13 -5.00 12.52
N THR A 109 -19.04 -4.33 12.89
CA THR A 109 -18.60 -3.06 12.30
C THR A 109 -17.17 -3.26 11.79
N ASN A 110 -16.96 -3.08 10.49
CA ASN A 110 -15.65 -3.29 9.89
C ASN A 110 -14.61 -2.29 10.43
N VAL A 111 -13.38 -2.77 10.62
CA VAL A 111 -12.21 -1.88 10.80
C VAL A 111 -11.56 -1.71 9.45
N GLU A 112 -11.53 -0.48 8.94
CA GLU A 112 -10.87 -0.11 7.69
C GLU A 112 -9.71 0.86 7.96
N LYS A 113 -8.56 0.64 7.31
CA LYS A 113 -7.47 1.62 7.24
C LYS A 113 -6.96 1.76 5.81
N GLN A 114 -6.66 2.98 5.41
CA GLN A 114 -6.08 3.29 4.10
C GLN A 114 -4.57 3.33 4.18
N VAL A 115 -3.90 2.48 3.41
CA VAL A 115 -2.46 2.58 3.20
C VAL A 115 -2.18 3.43 1.96
N GLY A 116 -1.16 4.27 2.03
CA GLY A 116 -0.78 5.19 0.95
C GLY A 116 0.69 5.55 1.06
N GLY A 117 1.48 5.34 0.01
CA GLY A 117 2.88 5.73 0.03
C GLY A 117 3.79 4.87 -0.83
N LEU A 118 5.08 5.21 -0.78
CA LEU A 118 6.14 4.33 -1.27
C LEU A 118 6.23 3.08 -0.40
N ARG A 119 6.68 2.00 -1.01
CA ARG A 119 6.87 0.71 -0.34
C ARG A 119 7.78 0.84 0.89
N ASN A 120 7.39 0.23 2.01
CA ASN A 120 8.29 0.04 3.14
C ASN A 120 9.29 -1.07 2.81
N THR A 121 10.58 -0.75 2.79
CA THR A 121 11.67 -1.67 2.44
C THR A 121 11.93 -2.72 3.51
N THR A 122 11.61 -2.45 4.78
CA THR A 122 11.81 -3.40 5.90
C THR A 122 10.74 -4.48 5.92
N GLU A 123 9.48 -4.09 5.68
CA GLU A 123 8.29 -4.98 5.70
C GLU A 123 7.93 -5.52 4.30
N ASN A 124 8.67 -5.08 3.28
CA ASN A 124 8.47 -5.45 1.88
C ASN A 124 7.07 -5.11 1.31
N GLY A 125 6.36 -4.12 1.88
CA GLY A 125 4.97 -3.80 1.54
C GLY A 125 4.37 -2.54 2.17
N TRP A 126 3.04 -2.51 2.29
CA TRP A 126 2.23 -1.39 2.80
C TRP A 126 1.28 -1.87 3.89
N GLY A 127 1.37 -1.33 5.09
CA GLY A 127 0.58 -1.84 6.21
C GLY A 127 0.80 -1.12 7.52
N TYR A 128 0.36 -1.79 8.60
CA TYR A 128 0.42 -1.28 9.95
C TYR A 128 0.85 -2.37 10.93
N ASP A 129 1.87 -2.06 11.74
CA ASP A 129 2.23 -2.87 12.92
C ASP A 129 1.05 -2.92 13.89
N LYS A 130 0.39 -1.79 14.14
CA LYS A 130 -0.76 -1.69 15.05
C LYS A 130 -2.04 -1.52 14.24
N PHE A 131 -2.48 -2.57 13.54
CA PHE A 131 -3.68 -2.52 12.72
C PHE A 131 -4.93 -2.50 13.62
N MET A 132 -5.07 -3.50 14.49
CA MET A 132 -6.25 -3.68 15.34
C MET A 132 -5.86 -4.31 16.70
N PRO A 133 -6.36 -3.82 17.84
CA PRO A 133 -6.04 -4.40 19.15
C PRO A 133 -6.51 -5.87 19.25
N LEU A 134 -5.71 -6.73 19.89
CA LEU A 134 -6.12 -8.13 20.09
C LEU A 134 -7.35 -8.26 21.00
N ALA A 135 -7.48 -7.35 21.97
CA ALA A 135 -8.67 -7.28 22.84
C ALA A 135 -9.96 -7.07 22.03
N ASP A 136 -9.90 -6.26 20.96
CA ASP A 136 -11.07 -6.02 20.09
C ASP A 136 -11.41 -7.25 19.24
N ILE A 137 -10.42 -8.05 18.88
CA ILE A 137 -10.63 -9.31 18.15
C ILE A 137 -11.30 -10.35 19.06
N GLN A 138 -10.90 -10.38 20.34
CA GLN A 138 -11.42 -11.31 21.35
C GLN A 138 -12.79 -10.91 21.89
N ASP A 139 -13.18 -9.64 21.78
CA ASP A 139 -14.50 -9.17 22.14
C ASP A 139 -15.57 -9.72 21.18
N SER A 140 -16.25 -10.77 21.63
CA SER A 140 -17.32 -11.46 20.88
C SER A 140 -18.45 -10.53 20.41
N SER A 141 -18.69 -9.40 21.09
CA SER A 141 -19.73 -8.44 20.69
C SER A 141 -19.40 -7.70 19.38
N LYS A 142 -18.11 -7.61 19.05
CA LYS A 142 -17.63 -6.94 17.84
C LYS A 142 -17.65 -7.84 16.60
N GLY A 143 -17.82 -9.16 16.78
CA GLY A 143 -18.11 -10.10 15.69
C GLY A 143 -16.97 -10.37 14.71
N PHE A 144 -15.71 -10.07 15.07
CA PHE A 144 -14.57 -10.31 14.19
C PHE A 144 -14.18 -11.78 14.11
N LEU A 145 -14.18 -12.48 15.25
CA LEU A 145 -13.81 -13.89 15.32
C LEU A 145 -15.06 -14.77 15.24
N VAL A 146 -15.36 -15.31 14.06
CA VAL A 146 -16.53 -16.16 13.83
C VAL A 146 -16.07 -17.55 13.39
N ASN A 147 -16.49 -18.59 14.11
CA ASN A 147 -16.04 -19.97 13.88
C ASN A 147 -14.51 -20.08 13.85
N ASP A 148 -13.86 -19.44 14.83
CA ASP A 148 -12.40 -19.34 14.97
C ASP A 148 -11.69 -18.87 13.68
N ALA A 149 -12.29 -17.90 13.00
CA ALA A 149 -11.73 -17.33 11.79
C ALA A 149 -11.92 -15.82 11.70
N LEU A 150 -10.87 -15.16 11.22
CA LEU A 150 -10.90 -13.75 10.81
C LEU A 150 -11.07 -13.64 9.31
N LYS A 151 -11.90 -12.70 8.87
CA LYS A 151 -12.05 -12.34 7.46
C LYS A 151 -11.41 -10.98 7.21
N PHE A 152 -10.60 -10.92 6.17
CA PHE A 152 -9.92 -9.74 5.68
C PHE A 152 -10.43 -9.37 4.30
N GLU A 153 -10.44 -8.07 4.00
CA GLU A 153 -10.70 -7.57 2.66
C GLU A 153 -9.64 -6.54 2.24
N VAL A 154 -9.31 -6.54 0.95
CA VAL A 154 -8.35 -5.60 0.34
C VAL A 154 -8.94 -5.01 -0.93
N GLU A 155 -8.90 -3.69 -1.01
CA GLU A 155 -9.27 -2.92 -2.20
C GLU A 155 -8.06 -2.12 -2.67
N ILE A 156 -7.55 -2.43 -3.85
CA ILE A 156 -6.50 -1.61 -4.49
C ILE A 156 -7.18 -0.38 -5.10
N VAL A 157 -6.72 0.81 -4.74
CA VAL A 157 -7.32 2.08 -5.19
C VAL A 157 -6.52 2.66 -6.36
N SER A 158 -5.20 2.71 -6.20
CA SER A 158 -4.28 3.21 -7.21
C SER A 158 -2.85 2.70 -6.98
N PHE A 159 -2.03 2.72 -8.01
CA PHE A 159 -0.58 2.54 -7.86
C PHE A 159 0.19 3.24 -8.98
N SER A 160 1.46 3.54 -8.73
CA SER A 160 2.35 4.06 -9.76
C SER A 160 2.88 2.96 -10.66
N LYS A 161 3.00 3.24 -11.96
CA LYS A 161 3.61 2.39 -12.97
C LYS A 161 4.81 3.11 -13.56
N THR A 162 5.91 2.37 -13.71
CA THR A 162 7.13 2.86 -14.37
C THR A 162 7.28 2.09 -15.66
N ASP A 163 7.19 2.79 -16.77
CA ASP A 163 7.48 2.24 -18.10
C ASP A 163 8.89 2.69 -18.52
N PHE A 164 9.71 1.73 -18.97
CA PHE A 164 11.04 1.98 -19.50
C PHE A 164 10.96 2.08 -21.02
N ILE A 165 11.37 3.22 -21.57
CA ILE A 165 11.45 3.41 -23.03
C ILE A 165 12.92 3.20 -23.43
N ASN A 166 13.14 2.23 -24.30
CA ASN A 166 14.43 1.95 -24.96
C ASN A 166 14.51 2.67 -26.31
#